data_AF-A0A941VJB5-F1
#
_entry.id   AF-A0A941VJB5-F1
#
_cell.length_a   1.000
_cell.length_b   1.000
_cell.length_c   1.000
_cell.angle_alpha   90.00
_cell.angle_beta   90.00
_cell.angle_gamma   90.00
#
_symmetry.space_group_name_H-M   'P 1'
#
loop_
_entity.id
_entity.type
_entity.pdbx_description
1 polymer ?
#
loop_
_entity_poly.entity_id
_entity_poly.type
_entity_poly.pdbx_seq_one_letter_code
_entity_poly.pdbx_strand_id
1 'polypeptide(L)' 'QDSSVTLENLDRGSHTLQGQIVDARGEVLMSSETVTVHLHRQSVLAPQRAQPKPKPAPK' A
#
# COMPACT_ATOMS: atom_id res chain seq x y z
N GLN A 1 9.63 -4.71 -16.38
CA GLN A 1 8.20 -4.40 -16.58
C GLN A 1 7.61 -4.28 -15.19
N ASP A 2 7.18 -3.09 -14.81
CA ASP A 2 6.54 -2.86 -13.52
C ASP A 2 5.04 -3.02 -13.70
N SER A 3 4.44 -3.94 -12.96
CA SER A 3 2.98 -4.13 -12.92
C SER A 3 2.45 -3.47 -11.65
N SER A 4 1.46 -2.60 -11.79
CA SER A 4 0.85 -1.88 -10.67
C SER A 4 -0.66 -2.07 -10.67
N VAL A 5 -1.24 -2.14 -9.48
CA VAL A 5 -2.69 -2.24 -9.25
C VAL A 5 -3.06 -1.21 -8.19
N THR A 6 -4.14 -0.49 -8.41
CA THR A 6 -4.68 0.49 -7.46
C THR A 6 -6.00 -0.04 -6.91
N LEU A 7 -6.12 -0.06 -5.58
CA LEU A 7 -7.35 -0.35 -4.88
C LEU A 7 -7.91 0.94 -4.31
N GLU A 8 -9.15 1.28 -4.66
CA GLU A 8 -9.83 2.50 -4.24
C GLU A 8 -10.99 2.17 -3.29
N ASN A 9 -11.38 3.14 -2.47
CA ASN A 9 -12.53 3.03 -1.55
C ASN A 9 -12.45 1.84 -0.58
N LEU A 10 -11.24 1.45 -0.16
CA LEU A 10 -11.04 0.41 0.85
C LEU A 10 -11.54 0.87 2.22
N ASP A 11 -12.21 -0.04 2.92
CA ASP A 11 -12.59 0.18 4.32
C ASP A 11 -11.35 0.23 5.23
N ARG A 12 -11.47 0.98 6.33
CA ARG A 12 -10.45 1.00 7.38
C ARG A 12 -10.27 -0.39 7.99
N GLY A 13 -9.05 -0.72 8.40
CA GLY A 13 -8.75 -2.01 9.04
C GLY A 13 -7.40 -2.57 8.63
N SER A 14 -7.25 -3.88 8.84
CA SER A 14 -6.07 -4.65 8.44
C SER A 14 -6.39 -5.44 7.18
N HIS A 15 -5.56 -5.28 6.16
CA HIS A 15 -5.70 -5.95 4.86
C HIS A 15 -4.43 -6.73 4.57
N THR A 16 -4.55 -7.92 4.01
CA THR A 16 -3.40 -8.74 3.57
C THR A 16 -3.37 -8.80 2.05
N LEU A 17 -2.21 -8.52 1.48
CA LEU A 17 -1.98 -8.49 0.04
C LEU A 17 -0.97 -9.57 -0.34
N GLN A 18 -1.23 -10.28 -1.44
CA GLN A 18 -0.33 -11.24 -2.04
C GLN A 18 -0.44 -11.18 -3.57
N GLY A 19 0.70 -11.17 -4.27
CA GLY A 19 0.74 -11.32 -5.72
C GLY A 19 0.90 -12.79 -6.09
N GLN A 20 0.17 -13.23 -7.12
CA GLN A 20 0.26 -14.60 -7.65
C GLN A 20 0.47 -14.57 -9.16
N ILE A 21 1.34 -15.46 -9.64
CA ILE A 21 1.49 -15.74 -11.07
C ILE A 21 0.69 -17.00 -11.37
N VAL A 22 -0.27 -16.90 -12.28
CA VAL A 22 -1.12 -18.01 -12.71
C VAL A 22 -0.82 -18.39 -14.16
N ASP A 23 -1.01 -19.66 -14.49
CA ASP A 23 -0.92 -20.14 -15.87
C ASP A 23 -2.22 -19.88 -16.66
N ALA A 24 -2.25 -20.29 -17.94
CA ALA A 24 -3.42 -20.12 -18.80
C ALA A 24 -4.64 -20.96 -18.39
N ARG A 25 -4.46 -21.95 -17.51
CA ARG A 25 -5.53 -22.79 -16.95
C ARG A 25 -6.04 -22.24 -15.61
N GLY A 26 -5.38 -21.21 -15.06
CA GLY A 26 -5.70 -20.60 -13.78
C GLY A 26 -4.94 -21.20 -12.59
N GLU A 27 -3.98 -22.09 -12.83
CA GLU A 27 -3.19 -22.73 -11.78
C GLU A 27 -2.10 -21.78 -11.28
N VAL A 28 -1.93 -21.69 -9.95
CA VAL A 28 -0.91 -20.82 -9.34
C VAL A 28 0.47 -21.45 -9.52
N LEU A 29 1.34 -20.76 -10.25
CA LEU A 29 2.73 -21.17 -10.47
C LEU A 29 3.64 -20.69 -9.34
N MET A 30 3.44 -19.45 -8.88
CA MET A 30 4.24 -18.82 -7.83
C MET A 30 3.43 -17.76 -7.08
N SER A 31 3.83 -17.48 -5.85
CA SER A 31 3.23 -16.43 -5.01
C SER A 31 4.32 -15.61 -4.32
N SER A 32 4.04 -14.33 -4.09
CA SER A 32 4.89 -13.48 -3.25
C SER A 32 4.71 -13.80 -1.77
N GLU A 33 5.56 -13.22 -0.93
CA GLU A 33 5.26 -13.07 0.48
C GLU A 33 3.97 -12.25 0.68
N THR A 34 3.29 -12.51 1.80
CA THR A 34 2.09 -11.78 2.19
C THR A 34 2.49 -10.51 2.94
N VAL A 35 1.93 -9.38 2.53
CA VAL A 35 2.14 -8.09 3.19
C VAL A 35 0.86 -7.64 3.86
N THR A 36 0.95 -7.23 5.12
CA THR A 36 -0.18 -6.64 5.86
C THR A 36 -0.12 -5.13 5.81
N VAL A 37 -1.22 -4.51 5.41
CA VAL A 37 -1.41 -3.05 5.38
C VAL A 37 -2.49 -2.67 6.38
N HIS A 38 -2.21 -1.67 7.22
CA HIS A 38 -3.18 -1.12 8.16
C HIS A 38 -3.71 0.22 7.64
N LEU A 39 -4.95 0.22 7.16
CA LEU A 39 -5.61 1.43 6.69
C LEU A 39 -6.32 2.12 7.85
N HIS A 40 -5.80 3.29 8.23
CA HIS A 40 -6.36 4.11 9.30
C HIS A 40 -7.34 5.15 8.77
N ARG A 41 -8.26 5.59 9.64
CA ARG A 41 -9.07 6.77 9.36
C ARG A 41 -8.22 8.03 9.52
N GLN A 42 -8.37 8.97 8.58
CA GLN A 42 -7.96 10.34 8.86
C GLN A 42 -8.88 10.89 9.96
N SER A 43 -8.29 11.42 11.04
CA SER A 43 -9.02 11.98 12.19
C SER A 43 -8.65 13.44 12.37
N VAL A 44 -9.65 14.31 12.55
CA VAL A 44 -9.43 15.72 12.88
C VAL A 44 -8.71 15.89 14.23
N LEU A 45 -8.87 14.91 15.12
CA LEU A 45 -8.23 14.88 16.44
C LEU A 45 -6.84 14.24 16.42
N ALA A 46 -6.41 13.65 15.29
CA ALA A 46 -5.05 13.16 15.19
C ALA A 46 -4.09 14.36 15.09
N PRO A 47 -2.97 14.38 15.82
CA PRO A 47 -1.98 15.43 15.66
C PRO A 47 -1.57 15.48 14.19
N GLN A 48 -1.69 16.66 13.56
CA GLN A 48 -1.16 16.85 12.21
C GLN A 48 0.32 16.52 12.27
N ARG A 49 0.73 15.44 11.58
CA ARG A 49 2.15 15.16 11.37
C ARG A 49 2.73 16.40 10.73
N ALA A 50 3.58 17.12 11.46
CA ALA A 50 4.28 18.27 10.93
C ALA A 50 4.96 17.85 9.62
N GLN A 51 4.59 18.48 8.52
CA GLN A 51 5.31 18.25 7.28
C GLN A 51 6.77 18.61 7.54
N PRO A 52 7.74 17.75 7.18
CA PRO A 52 9.13 18.09 7.32
C PRO A 52 9.37 19.41 6.58
N LYS A 53 9.83 20.43 7.30
CA LYS A 53 10.17 21.72 6.68
C LYS A 53 11.15 21.44 5.54
N PRO A 54 10.94 22.00 4.33
CA PRO A 54 11.88 21.83 3.24
C PRO A 54 13.25 22.31 3.72
N LYS A 55 14.29 21.48 3.52
CA LYS A 55 15.67 21.88 3.84
C LYS A 55 16.00 23.12 3.00
N PRO A 56 16.59 24.18 3.57
CA PRO A 56 17.03 25.32 2.80
C PRO A 56 18.02 24.86 1.72
N ALA A 57 17.88 25.40 0.52
CA ALA A 57 18.76 25.09 -0.60
C ALA A 57 20.22 25.50 -0.28
N PRO A 58 21.22 24.71 -0.71
CA PRO A 58 22.62 25.10 -0.57
C PRO A 58 22.90 26.36 -1.41
N LYS A 59 23.71 27.27 -0.85
CA LYS A 59 24.18 28.50 -1.51
C LYS A 59 25.37 28.23 -2.42
#